data_AF-A0A842Q334-F1
#
_entry.id   AF-A0A842Q334-F1
#
_cell.length_a   1.000
_cell.length_b   1.000
_cell.length_c   1.000
_cell.angle_alpha   90.00
_cell.angle_beta   90.00
_cell.angle_gamma   90.00
#
_symmetry.space_group_name_H-M   'P 1'
#
loop_
_entity.id
_entity.type
_entity.pdbx_description
1 polymer ?
#
loop_
_entity_poly.entity_id
_entity_poly.type
_entity_poly.pdbx_seq_one_letter_code
_entity_poly.pdbx_strand_id
1 'polypeptide(L)'
;MFLSRRRIILVGAIAAIAIAIILLPAILATVSAPDINSITIELSKVEVGDIANDKTIPLNIFFNIHNPTDKAMTTSKIDYNLIADGESLG
;
A
#
# COMPACT_ATOMS: atom_id res chain seq x y z
N MET A 1 21.37 -44.94 -25.96
CA MET A 1 22.61 -44.17 -25.75
C MET A 1 22.52 -43.51 -24.38
N PHE A 2 23.12 -44.08 -23.34
CA PHE A 2 23.00 -43.57 -21.97
C PHE A 2 23.87 -42.33 -21.80
N LEU A 3 23.31 -41.23 -21.28
CA LEU A 3 24.10 -40.03 -20.96
C LEU A 3 25.10 -40.35 -19.84
N SER A 4 26.37 -39.99 -20.03
CA SER A 4 27.38 -40.16 -18.98
C SER A 4 27.05 -39.28 -17.76
N ARG A 5 27.48 -39.69 -16.55
CA ARG A 5 27.23 -38.96 -15.28
C ARG A 5 27.49 -37.45 -15.40
N ARG A 6 28.57 -37.06 -16.08
CA ARG A 6 28.94 -35.64 -16.27
C ARG A 6 27.89 -34.88 -17.08
N ARG A 7 27.29 -35.50 -18.10
CA ARG A 7 26.25 -34.88 -18.92
C ARG A 7 24.92 -34.77 -18.19
N ILE A 8 24.58 -35.75 -17.33
CA ILE A 8 23.38 -35.68 -16.48
C ILE A 8 23.45 -34.50 -15.52
N ILE A 9 24.61 -34.32 -14.86
CA ILE A 9 24.84 -33.18 -13.95
C ILE A 9 24.70 -31.85 -14.71
N LEU A 10 25.27 -31.78 -15.91
CA LEU A 10 25.26 -30.56 -16.72
C LEU A 10 23.84 -30.21 -17.20
N VAL A 11 23.06 -31.21 -17.64
CA VAL A 11 21.65 -31.03 -18.01
C VAL A 11 20.81 -30.64 -16.79
N GLY A 12 21.04 -31.25 -15.64
CA GLY A 12 20.36 -30.90 -14.39
C GLY A 12 20.62 -29.45 -13.96
N ALA A 13 21.87 -28.99 -14.08
CA ALA A 13 22.22 -27.60 -13.79
C ALA A 13 21.53 -26.61 -14.74
N ILE A 14 21.51 -26.91 -16.05
CA ILE A 14 20.82 -26.07 -17.04
C ILE A 14 19.32 -26.02 -16.76
N ALA A 15 18.70 -27.16 -16.46
CA ALA A 15 17.27 -27.21 -16.14
C ALA A 15 16.94 -26.39 -14.88
N ALA A 16 17.75 -26.49 -13.83
CA ALA A 16 17.57 -25.72 -12.60
C ALA A 16 17.69 -24.20 -12.86
N ILE A 17 18.68 -23.77 -13.65
CA ILE A 17 18.86 -22.36 -14.02
C ILE A 17 17.66 -21.87 -14.82
N ALA A 18 17.20 -22.65 -15.82
CA ALA A 18 16.05 -22.28 -16.63
C ALA A 18 14.77 -22.13 -15.77
N ILE A 19 14.53 -23.06 -14.85
CA ILE A 19 13.41 -22.98 -13.90
C ILE A 19 13.52 -21.73 -13.02
N ALA A 20 14.71 -21.43 -12.49
CA ALA A 20 14.91 -20.25 -11.66
C ALA A 20 14.64 -18.95 -12.44
N ILE A 21 15.11 -18.84 -13.69
CA ILE A 21 14.85 -17.66 -14.53
C ILE A 21 13.35 -17.47 -14.80
N ILE A 22 12.63 -18.57 -15.04
CA ILE A 22 11.18 -18.52 -15.31
C ILE A 22 10.39 -18.17 -14.04
N LEU A 23 10.76 -18.73 -12.89
CA LEU A 23 10.00 -18.56 -11.65
C LEU A 23 10.38 -17.30 -10.85
N LEU A 24 11.60 -16.79 -10.98
CA LEU A 24 12.08 -15.64 -10.20
C LEU A 24 11.19 -14.39 -10.35
N PRO A 25 10.74 -13.98 -11.56
CA PRO A 25 9.85 -12.83 -11.70
C PRO A 25 8.52 -13.00 -10.96
N ALA A 26 7.93 -14.20 -10.99
CA ALA A 26 6.68 -14.50 -10.32
C ALA A 26 6.83 -14.50 -8.78
N ILE A 27 7.95 -15.01 -8.27
CA ILE A 27 8.27 -14.98 -6.84
C ILE A 27 8.49 -13.53 -6.38
N LEU A 28 9.27 -12.74 -7.12
CA LEU A 28 9.50 -11.33 -6.77
C LEU A 28 8.22 -10.50 -6.83
N ALA A 29 7.35 -10.75 -7.81
CA ALA A 29 6.07 -10.06 -7.91
C ALA A 29 5.11 -10.37 -6.74
N THR A 30 5.24 -11.54 -6.09
CA THR A 30 4.39 -11.93 -4.96
C THR A 30 4.97 -11.53 -3.60
N VAL A 31 6.30 -11.60 -3.44
CA VAL A 31 6.96 -11.25 -2.17
C VAL A 31 7.15 -9.73 -2.03
N SER A 32 7.39 -9.01 -3.13
CA SER A 32 7.61 -7.56 -3.12
C SER A 32 6.36 -6.75 -3.47
N ALA A 33 5.19 -7.38 -3.59
CA ALA A 33 3.95 -6.65 -3.79
C ALA A 33 3.71 -5.71 -2.59
N PRO A 34 3.58 -4.39 -2.81
CA PRO A 34 3.20 -3.48 -1.74
C PRO A 34 1.86 -3.94 -1.17
N ASP A 35 1.77 -4.04 0.15
CA ASP A 35 0.53 -4.43 0.80
C ASP A 35 -0.54 -3.35 0.52
N ILE A 36 -1.50 -3.68 -0.33
CA ILE A 36 -2.63 -2.82 -0.67
C ILE A 36 -3.48 -2.46 0.55
N ASN A 37 -3.34 -3.17 1.67
CA ASN A 37 -4.00 -2.83 2.93
C ASN A 37 -3.23 -1.79 3.77
N SER A 38 -2.05 -1.33 3.34
CA SER A 38 -1.20 -0.39 4.11
C SER A 38 -1.43 1.08 3.76
N ILE A 39 -2.63 1.44 3.29
CA ILE A 39 -2.99 2.85 3.08
C ILE A 39 -3.01 3.54 4.44
N THR A 40 -2.09 4.48 4.63
CA THR A 40 -2.03 5.28 5.87
C THR A 40 -2.81 6.57 5.65
N ILE A 41 -3.80 6.82 6.50
CA ILE A 41 -4.54 8.08 6.56
C ILE A 41 -4.11 8.76 7.85
N GLU A 42 -3.42 9.89 7.72
CA GLU A 42 -2.96 10.69 8.86
C GLU A 42 -3.69 12.03 8.89
N LEU A 43 -4.06 12.48 10.09
CA LEU A 43 -4.56 13.83 10.27
C LEU A 43 -3.38 14.81 10.14
N SER A 44 -3.41 15.67 9.12
CA SER A 44 -2.35 16.65 8.89
C SER A 44 -2.55 17.87 9.79
N LYS A 45 -3.74 18.47 9.73
CA LYS A 45 -4.07 19.68 10.49
C LYS A 45 -5.57 19.86 10.57
N VAL A 46 -5.98 20.62 11.58
CA VAL A 46 -7.35 21.12 11.75
C VAL A 46 -7.26 22.63 11.80
N GLU A 47 -7.98 23.30 10.92
CA GLU A 47 -8.01 24.76 10.85
C GLU A 47 -9.43 25.27 11.10
N VAL A 48 -9.53 26.39 11.80
CA VAL A 48 -10.80 27.09 11.98
C VAL A 48 -11.07 27.87 10.69
N GLY A 49 -12.19 27.57 10.05
CA GLY A 49 -12.67 28.30 8.88
C GLY A 49 -13.14 29.70 9.25
N ASP A 50 -13.48 30.49 8.23
CA ASP A 50 -13.89 31.87 8.44
C ASP A 50 -15.19 31.95 9.25
N ILE A 51 -15.17 32.75 10.31
CA ILE A 51 -16.29 32.86 11.26
C ILE A 51 -17.25 33.91 10.71
N ALA A 52 -18.04 33.52 9.72
CA ALA A 52 -19.06 34.38 9.14
C ALA A 52 -20.33 34.40 10.02
N ASN A 53 -20.25 35.03 11.21
CA ASN A 53 -21.39 35.38 12.07
C ASN A 53 -22.41 34.26 12.41
N ASP A 54 -22.04 32.99 12.24
CA ASP A 54 -22.91 31.85 12.52
C ASP A 54 -22.67 31.26 13.91
N LYS A 55 -23.69 30.59 14.45
CA LYS A 55 -23.65 29.88 15.75
C LYS A 55 -22.75 28.63 15.73
N THR A 56 -22.17 28.31 14.58
CA THR A 56 -21.32 27.13 14.35
C THR A 56 -19.96 27.58 13.84
N ILE A 57 -18.90 27.04 14.43
CA ILE A 57 -17.52 27.32 13.99
C ILE A 57 -17.15 26.27 12.93
N PRO A 58 -16.94 26.64 11.67
CA PRO A 58 -16.53 25.67 10.65
C PRO A 58 -15.11 25.17 10.95
N LEU A 59 -14.91 23.85 10.94
CA LEU A 59 -13.60 23.21 11.11
C LEU A 59 -13.20 22.54 9.80
N ASN A 60 -12.08 22.97 9.24
CA ASN A 60 -11.47 22.35 8.06
C ASN A 60 -10.50 21.26 8.51
N ILE A 61 -10.79 20.01 8.17
CA ILE A 61 -10.00 18.85 8.53
C ILE A 61 -9.20 18.41 7.31
N PHE A 62 -7.87 18.39 7.43
CA PHE A 62 -6.97 18.01 6.35
C PHE A 62 -6.37 16.63 6.63
N PHE A 63 -6.61 15.69 5.74
CA PHE A 63 -6.03 14.35 5.80
C PHE A 63 -4.88 14.23 4.81
N ASN A 64 -3.77 13.65 5.25
CA ASN A 64 -2.71 13.18 4.38
C ASN A 64 -2.94 11.69 4.09
N ILE A 65 -3.04 11.33 2.82
CA ILE A 65 -3.32 9.96 2.39
C ILE A 65 -2.10 9.45 1.65
N HIS A 66 -1.42 8.47 2.24
CA HIS A 66 -0.29 7.80 1.60
C HIS A 66 -0.76 6.54 0.88
N ASN A 67 -0.67 6.55 -0.45
CA ASN A 67 -0.87 5.36 -1.27
C ASN A 67 0.50 4.75 -1.61
N PRO A 68 0.86 3.59 -1.05
CA PRO A 68 2.15 2.93 -1.32
C PRO A 68 2.19 2.23 -2.68
N THR A 69 1.12 2.32 -3.48
CA THR A 69 1.01 1.66 -4.79
C THR A 69 1.02 2.67 -5.93
N ASP A 70 1.51 2.24 -7.10
CA ASP A 70 1.51 3.05 -8.33
C ASP A 70 0.12 3.11 -9.01
N LYS A 71 -0.91 2.56 -8.39
CA LYS A 71 -2.28 2.50 -8.94
C LYS A 71 -3.11 3.64 -8.38
N ALA A 72 -3.98 4.22 -9.22
CA ALA A 72 -4.97 5.18 -8.77
C ALA A 72 -5.96 4.50 -7.82
N MET A 73 -6.22 5.14 -6.68
CA MET A 73 -7.13 4.66 -5.65
C MET A 73 -8.27 5.66 -5.47
N THR A 74 -9.49 5.15 -5.30
CA THR A 74 -10.67 5.93 -5.01
C THR A 74 -11.26 5.47 -3.68
N THR A 75 -11.65 6.43 -2.83
CA THR A 75 -12.41 6.16 -1.61
C THR A 75 -13.76 6.84 -1.70
N SER A 76 -14.82 6.14 -1.26
CA SER A 76 -16.18 6.69 -1.23
C SER A 76 -16.47 7.45 0.05
N LYS A 77 -15.82 7.10 1.17
CA LYS A 77 -16.07 7.69 2.48
C LYS A 77 -14.82 7.58 3.36
N ILE A 78 -14.56 8.62 4.14
CA ILE A 78 -13.59 8.62 5.23
C ILE A 78 -14.39 8.87 6.51
N ASP A 79 -14.46 7.87 7.38
CA ASP A 79 -15.06 8.01 8.71
C ASP A 79 -14.02 8.63 9.66
N TYR A 80 -14.39 9.73 10.31
CA TYR A 80 -13.56 10.42 11.29
C TYR A 80 -14.41 10.78 12.51
N ASN A 81 -13.74 11.02 13.64
CA ASN A 81 -14.37 11.51 14.85
C ASN A 81 -13.43 12.54 15.50
N LEU A 82 -13.87 13.79 15.60
CA LEU A 82 -13.10 14.86 16.21
C LEU A 82 -13.49 15.00 17.68
N ILE A 83 -12.50 14.88 18.58
CA ILE A 83 -12.71 14.99 20.03
C ILE A 83 -11.84 16.13 20.56
N ALA A 84 -12.44 17.06 21.30
CA ALA A 84 -11.73 18.11 22.03
C ALA A 84 -12.22 18.15 23.47
N ASP A 85 -11.29 18.24 24.42
CA ASP A 85 -11.59 18.29 25.87
C ASP A 85 -12.54 17.18 26.37
N GLY A 86 -12.54 16.02 25.71
CA GLY A 86 -13.39 14.88 26.04
C GLY A 86 -14.81 14.93 25.44
N GLU A 87 -15.16 15.99 24.72
CA GLU A 87 -16.43 16.11 23.99
C GLU A 87 -16.24 15.88 22.48
N SER A 88 -17.22 15.21 21.89
CA SER A 88 -17.27 14.95 20.44
C SER A 88 -17.68 16.24 19.72
N LEU A 89 -16.79 16.77 18.89
CA LEU A 89 -17.05 17.94 18.05
C LEU A 89 -17.71 17.59 16.71
N GLY A 90 -17.75 16.30 16.36
CA GLY A 90 -18.36 15.78 15.15
C GLY A 90 -17.54 14.71 14.47
#